data_AF-A0A3R7BCG1-F1
#
_entry.id   AF-A0A3R7BCG1-F1
#
_cell.length_a   1.000
_cell.length_b   1.000
_cell.length_c   1.000
_cell.angle_alpha   90.00
_cell.angle_beta   90.00
_cell.angle_gamma   90.00
#
_symmetry.space_group_name_H-M   'P 1'
#
loop_
_entity.id
_entity.type
_entity.pdbx_description
1 polymer ?
#
loop_
_entity_poly.entity_id
_entity_poly.type
_entity_poly.pdbx_seq_one_letter_code
_entity_poly.pdbx_strand_id
1 'polypeptide(L)'
;MNTLPAKLRAHVGFDTPGGWRQACTDIFREIDAECLVDPTAAATGTTASVVVVRGTKLLTANIGDSRAVMSVKGQAIDIMGVQHPGREDERSRIEKVLDITINVEKFIEMC
;
A
#
# COMPACT_ATOMS: atom_id res chain seq x y z
N MET A 1 -7.89 11.23 -21.61
CA MET A 1 -7.03 10.33 -20.82
C MET A 1 -6.21 11.12 -19.76
N ASN A 2 -6.84 12.04 -19.03
CA ASN A 2 -6.17 12.96 -18.08
C ASN A 2 -6.46 12.63 -16.59
N THR A 3 -6.94 11.42 -16.29
CA THR A 3 -7.45 11.07 -14.95
C THR A 3 -6.44 10.35 -14.05
N LEU A 4 -5.27 9.98 -14.58
CA LEU A 4 -4.24 9.32 -13.76
C LEU A 4 -3.39 10.35 -13.00
N PRO A 5 -2.99 10.05 -11.74
CA PRO A 5 -2.09 10.90 -10.98
C PRO A 5 -0.81 11.25 -11.74
N ALA A 6 -0.31 12.48 -11.56
CA ALA A 6 0.84 12.99 -12.33
C ALA A 6 2.09 12.11 -12.16
N LYS A 7 2.45 11.74 -10.92
CA LYS A 7 3.60 10.86 -10.63
C LYS A 7 3.48 9.51 -11.32
N LEU A 8 2.27 8.93 -11.35
CA LEU A 8 2.04 7.66 -12.02
C LEU A 8 2.19 7.76 -13.54
N ARG A 9 1.67 8.83 -14.15
CA ARG A 9 1.84 9.09 -15.59
C ARG A 9 3.29 9.34 -15.99
N ALA A 10 4.06 9.97 -15.11
CA ALA A 10 5.46 10.31 -15.36
C ALA A 10 6.41 9.11 -15.14
N HIS A 11 6.01 8.10 -14.38
CA HIS A 11 6.89 7.01 -14.00
C HIS A 11 7.14 6.03 -15.17
N VAL A 12 8.40 5.90 -15.58
CA VAL A 12 8.83 5.07 -16.73
C VAL A 12 8.38 3.60 -16.62
N GLY A 13 8.30 3.06 -15.40
CA GLY A 13 7.86 1.69 -15.15
C GLY A 13 6.35 1.45 -15.33
N PHE A 14 5.50 2.48 -15.30
CA PHE A 14 4.04 2.30 -15.28
C PHE A 14 3.49 1.59 -16.53
N ASP A 15 4.06 1.90 -17.69
CA ASP A 15 3.63 1.34 -18.98
C ASP A 15 4.43 0.11 -19.43
N THR A 16 5.36 -0.38 -18.60
CA THR A 16 6.20 -1.52 -18.92
C THR A 16 5.63 -2.83 -18.38
N PRO A 17 5.82 -3.97 -19.08
CA PRO A 17 5.47 -5.28 -18.55
C PRO A 17 6.19 -5.55 -17.23
N GLY A 18 5.42 -5.80 -16.16
CA GLY A 18 5.97 -6.09 -14.83
C GLY A 18 6.48 -4.87 -14.05
N GLY A 19 6.51 -3.67 -14.64
CA GLY A 19 7.04 -2.47 -13.98
C GLY A 19 6.12 -1.86 -12.92
N TRP A 20 4.88 -2.34 -12.78
CA TRP A 20 3.91 -1.83 -11.82
C TRP A 20 4.43 -1.82 -10.37
N ARG A 21 5.03 -2.92 -9.92
CA ARG A 21 5.55 -3.03 -8.55
C ARG A 21 6.61 -1.95 -8.29
N GLN A 22 7.59 -1.85 -9.19
CA GLN A 22 8.69 -0.89 -9.06
C GLN A 22 8.15 0.55 -9.11
N ALA A 23 7.24 0.84 -10.04
CA ALA A 23 6.61 2.15 -10.15
C ALA A 23 5.90 2.58 -8.86
N CYS A 24 5.09 1.70 -8.26
CA CYS A 24 4.44 2.02 -6.99
C CYS A 24 5.45 2.17 -5.85
N THR A 25 6.47 1.31 -5.77
CA THR A 25 7.52 1.43 -4.75
C THR A 25 8.25 2.77 -4.84
N ASP A 26 8.63 3.19 -6.03
CA ASP A 26 9.37 4.45 -6.23
C ASP A 26 8.48 5.67 -5.96
N ILE A 27 7.24 5.66 -6.46
CA ILE A 27 6.27 6.73 -6.22
C ILE A 27 5.94 6.87 -4.73
N PHE A 28 5.70 5.75 -4.02
CA PHE A 28 5.42 5.82 -2.58
C PHE A 28 6.61 6.36 -1.79
N ARG A 29 7.85 5.98 -2.14
CA ARG A 29 9.05 6.55 -1.53
C ARG A 29 9.22 8.03 -1.81
N GLU A 30 8.94 8.45 -3.05
CA GLU A 30 8.99 9.86 -3.45
C GLU A 30 7.98 10.69 -2.63
N ILE A 31 6.73 10.22 -2.51
CA ILE A 31 5.69 10.89 -1.72
C ILE A 31 6.06 10.91 -0.22
N ASP A 32 6.57 9.80 0.32
CA ASP A 32 7.00 9.73 1.72
C ASP A 32 8.13 10.74 2.02
N ALA A 33 9.11 10.85 1.12
CA ALA A 33 10.18 11.83 1.24
C ALA A 33 9.66 13.29 1.16
N GLU A 34 8.66 13.55 0.32
CA GLU A 34 8.00 14.87 0.25
C GLU A 34 7.24 15.21 1.53
N CYS A 35 6.57 14.23 2.15
CA CYS A 35 5.88 14.41 3.43
C CYS A 35 6.85 14.73 4.57
N LEU A 36 8.02 14.08 4.60
CA LEU A 36 9.04 14.27 5.65
C LEU A 36 9.72 15.65 5.63
N VAL A 37 9.43 16.50 4.63
CA VAL A 37 9.83 17.92 4.64
C VAL A 37 9.10 18.69 5.74
N ASP A 38 7.88 18.29 6.09
CA ASP A 38 7.13 18.86 7.21
C ASP A 38 7.54 18.19 8.54
N PRO A 39 8.06 18.93 9.52
CA PRO A 39 8.47 18.36 10.81
C PRO A 39 7.30 17.76 11.61
N THR A 40 6.06 18.14 11.32
CA THR A 40 4.87 17.55 11.95
C THR A 40 4.52 16.17 11.38
N ALA A 41 5.02 15.84 10.18
CA ALA A 41 4.76 14.57 9.53
C ALA A 41 5.29 13.38 10.34
N ALA A 42 6.37 13.54 11.11
CA ALA A 42 6.96 12.47 11.92
C ALA A 42 6.02 11.90 13.00
N ALA A 43 5.02 12.66 13.44
CA ALA A 43 4.02 12.24 14.43
C ALA A 43 2.68 11.84 13.80
N THR A 44 2.58 11.86 12.47
CA THR A 44 1.36 11.54 11.73
C THR A 44 1.64 10.51 10.65
N GLY A 45 0.59 9.93 10.08
CA GLY A 45 0.74 8.97 9.01
C GLY A 45 -0.57 8.79 8.27
N THR A 46 -0.49 8.17 7.11
CA THR A 46 -1.67 7.83 6.32
C THR A 46 -1.47 6.48 5.65
N THR A 47 -2.59 5.83 5.33
CA THR A 47 -2.61 4.65 4.48
C THR A 47 -2.76 5.08 3.02
N ALA A 48 -2.41 4.19 2.10
CA ALA A 48 -2.60 4.45 0.67
C ALA A 48 -3.02 3.17 -0.06
N SER A 49 -4.18 3.23 -0.70
CA SER A 49 -4.71 2.15 -1.54
C SER A 49 -4.93 2.69 -2.96
N VAL A 50 -4.32 2.04 -3.95
CA VAL A 50 -4.38 2.44 -5.36
C VAL A 50 -5.00 1.32 -6.18
N VAL A 51 -6.01 1.65 -6.98
CA VAL A 51 -6.63 0.74 -7.93
C VAL A 51 -6.68 1.43 -9.30
N VAL A 52 -5.99 0.85 -10.28
CA VAL A 52 -5.98 1.34 -11.67
C VAL A 52 -6.64 0.31 -12.57
N VAL A 53 -7.69 0.74 -13.27
CA VAL A 53 -8.35 -0.06 -14.30
C VAL A 53 -7.75 0.29 -15.65
N ARG A 54 -7.10 -0.68 -16.29
CA ARG A 54 -6.47 -0.52 -17.60
C ARG A 54 -6.94 -1.60 -18.56
N GLY A 55 -7.89 -1.26 -19.42
CA GLY A 55 -8.54 -2.22 -20.32
C GLY A 55 -9.18 -3.34 -19.49
N THR A 56 -8.66 -4.56 -19.62
CA THR A 56 -9.12 -5.75 -18.89
C THR A 56 -8.28 -6.09 -17.65
N LYS A 57 -7.30 -5.26 -17.30
CA LYS A 57 -6.41 -5.47 -16.14
C LYS A 57 -6.77 -4.55 -14.98
N LEU A 58 -6.71 -5.10 -13.78
CA LEU A 58 -6.78 -4.38 -12.51
C LEU A 58 -5.38 -4.36 -11.89
N LEU A 59 -4.81 -3.18 -11.70
CA LEU A 59 -3.52 -3.01 -11.04
C LEU A 59 -3.78 -2.44 -9.65
N THR A 60 -3.27 -3.12 -8.61
CA THR A 60 -3.49 -2.71 -7.22
C THR A 60 -2.17 -2.50 -6.50
N ALA A 61 -2.14 -1.52 -5.59
CA ALA A 61 -1.03 -1.29 -4.67
C ALA A 61 -1.58 -0.83 -3.32
N ASN A 62 -0.99 -1.31 -2.22
CA ASN A 62 -1.43 -0.98 -0.86
C ASN A 62 -0.23 -0.69 0.04
N ILE A 63 -0.38 0.32 0.89
CA ILE A 63 0.42 0.52 2.10
C ILE A 63 -0.55 0.83 3.25
N GLY A 64 -0.53 -0.01 4.29
CA GLY A 64 -1.41 0.09 5.45
C GLY A 64 -2.57 -0.91 5.45
N ASP A 65 -3.55 -0.63 6.29
CA ASP A 65 -4.67 -1.53 6.60
C ASP A 65 -5.95 -1.22 5.81
N SER A 66 -5.91 -0.19 4.96
CA SER A 66 -7.00 0.12 4.03
C SER A 66 -7.26 -1.02 3.05
N ARG A 67 -8.53 -1.18 2.69
CA ARG A 67 -9.05 -2.30 1.89
C ARG A 67 -9.78 -1.82 0.66
N ALA A 68 -9.61 -2.55 -0.43
CA ALA A 68 -10.47 -2.46 -1.60
C ALA A 68 -11.05 -3.84 -1.92
N VAL A 69 -12.33 -3.84 -2.23
CA VAL A 69 -13.13 -5.03 -2.51
C VAL A 69 -13.82 -4.83 -3.86
N MET A 70 -13.78 -5.85 -4.70
CA MET A 70 -14.48 -5.87 -5.99
C MET A 70 -15.69 -6.79 -5.91
N SER A 71 -16.85 -6.32 -6.37
CA SER A 71 -18.04 -7.16 -6.53
C SER A 71 -18.02 -7.84 -7.90
N VAL A 72 -17.97 -9.17 -7.91
CA VAL A 72 -18.02 -9.99 -9.12
C VAL A 72 -19.19 -10.95 -9.02
N LYS A 73 -20.21 -10.76 -9.87
CA LYS A 73 -21.43 -11.60 -9.87
C LYS A 73 -22.11 -11.67 -8.49
N GLY A 74 -22.12 -10.57 -7.76
CA GLY A 74 -22.70 -10.48 -6.41
C GLY A 74 -21.82 -11.03 -5.29
N GLN A 75 -20.60 -11.49 -5.59
CA GLN A 75 -19.62 -11.92 -4.59
C GLN A 75 -18.59 -10.82 -4.33
N ALA A 76 -18.29 -10.57 -3.05
CA ALA A 76 -17.23 -9.66 -2.64
C ALA A 76 -15.87 -10.36 -2.69
N ILE A 77 -14.91 -9.78 -3.40
CA ILE A 77 -13.55 -10.31 -3.56
C ILE A 77 -12.55 -9.26 -3.08
N ASP A 78 -11.71 -9.61 -2.12
CA ASP A 78 -10.57 -8.76 -1.72
C ASP A 78 -9.54 -8.71 -2.86
N ILE A 79 -9.20 -7.49 -3.30
CA ILE A 79 -8.30 -7.27 -4.45
C ILE A 79 -6.92 -6.73 -4.05
N MET A 80 -6.68 -6.58 -2.75
CA MET A 80 -5.38 -6.15 -2.21
C MET A 80 -5.12 -6.75 -0.83
N GLY A 81 -3.83 -6.95 -0.51
CA GLY A 81 -3.43 -7.46 0.79
C GLY A 81 -3.38 -6.36 1.83
N VAL A 82 -3.96 -6.62 3.00
CA VAL A 82 -3.94 -5.75 4.18
C VAL A 82 -2.60 -5.91 4.89
N GLN A 83 -1.95 -4.80 5.26
CA GLN A 83 -0.77 -4.83 6.12
C GLN A 83 -1.20 -4.62 7.56
N HIS A 84 -1.10 -5.66 8.37
CA HIS A 84 -1.42 -5.62 9.79
C HIS A 84 -0.35 -6.37 10.60
N PRO A 85 -0.02 -5.94 11.84
CA PRO A 85 1.00 -6.60 12.67
C PRO A 85 0.69 -8.05 13.04
N GLY A 86 -0.57 -8.50 12.90
CA GLY A 86 -0.95 -9.89 13.09
C GLY A 86 -0.66 -10.80 11.88
N ARG A 87 -0.32 -10.23 10.71
CA ARG A 87 0.03 -11.01 9.52
C ARG A 87 1.42 -11.57 9.74
N GLU A 88 1.61 -12.86 9.54
CA GLU A 88 2.85 -13.54 9.93
C GLU A 88 4.10 -12.89 9.30
N ASP A 89 4.04 -12.55 8.01
CA ASP A 89 5.13 -11.90 7.30
C ASP A 89 5.42 -10.47 7.81
N GLU A 90 4.39 -9.66 8.08
CA GLU A 90 4.56 -8.32 8.67
C GLU A 90 5.08 -8.39 10.09
N ARG A 91 4.56 -9.33 10.90
CA ARG A 91 5.02 -9.57 12.26
C ARG A 91 6.51 -9.90 12.26
N SER A 92 6.90 -10.91 11.49
CA SER A 92 8.31 -11.32 11.39
C SER A 92 9.19 -10.20 10.88
N ARG A 93 8.70 -9.36 9.95
CA ARG A 93 9.43 -8.17 9.49
C ARG A 93 9.69 -7.18 10.62
N ILE A 94 8.68 -6.86 11.43
CA ILE A 94 8.78 -5.89 12.52
C ILE A 94 9.67 -6.43 13.64
N GLU A 95 9.41 -7.66 14.09
CA GLU A 95 10.16 -8.33 15.16
C GLU A 95 11.65 -8.41 14.82
N LYS A 96 11.99 -8.71 13.56
CA LYS A 96 13.38 -8.77 13.09
C LYS A 96 14.08 -7.40 13.10
N VAL A 97 13.37 -6.32 12.78
CA VAL A 97 13.97 -4.98 12.68
C VAL A 97 14.12 -4.33 14.05
N LEU A 98 13.15 -4.56 14.94
CA LEU A 98 13.11 -3.93 16.26
C LEU A 98 13.71 -4.79 17.37
N ASP A 99 14.03 -6.06 17.10
CA ASP A 99 14.45 -7.05 18.10
C ASP A 99 13.44 -7.16 19.26
N ILE A 100 12.16 -7.33 18.90
CA ILE A 100 11.04 -7.45 19.84
C ILE A 100 10.17 -8.66 19.50
N THR A 101 9.25 -9.01 20.40
CA THR A 101 8.14 -9.93 20.12
C THR A 101 6.81 -9.18 20.19
N ILE A 102 5.99 -9.34 19.16
CA ILE A 102 4.66 -8.73 19.07
C ILE A 102 3.64 -9.67 19.70
N ASN A 103 2.95 -9.21 20.75
CA ASN A 103 1.77 -9.88 21.27
C ASN A 103 0.54 -9.52 20.42
N VAL A 104 0.16 -10.40 19.50
CA VAL A 104 -0.92 -10.17 18.54
C VAL A 104 -2.29 -10.00 19.24
N GLU A 105 -2.53 -10.65 20.38
CA GLU A 105 -3.80 -10.55 21.11
C GLU A 105 -4.04 -9.12 21.61
N LYS A 106 -2.99 -8.45 22.09
CA LYS A 106 -3.09 -7.04 22.53
C LYS A 106 -3.29 -6.05 21.38
N PHE A 107 -2.83 -6.36 20.17
CA PHE A 107 -2.99 -5.47 19.01
C PHE A 107 -4.42 -5.47 18.45
N ILE A 108 -5.11 -6.61 18.50
CA ILE A 108 -6.51 -6.72 18.04
C ILE A 108 -7.45 -5.90 18.94
N GLU A 109 -7.13 -5.75 20.21
CA GLU A 109 -7.93 -4.93 21.16
C GLU A 109 -7.74 -3.41 20.97
N MET A 110 -6.71 -2.98 20.23
CA MET A 110 -6.35 -1.57 20.05
C MET A 110 -6.79 -0.97 18.71
N CYS A 111 -7.28 -1.79 17.77
CA CYS A 111 -7.80 -1.36 16.46
C CYS A 111 -9.33 -1.54 16.43
#